data_AF-A0A2N2CNL8-F1
#
_entry.id   AF-A0A2N2CNL8-F1
#
_cell.length_a   1.000
_cell.length_b   1.000
_cell.length_c   1.000
_cell.angle_alpha   90.00
_cell.angle_beta   90.00
_cell.angle_gamma   90.00
#
_symmetry.space_group_name_H-M   'P 1'
#
loop_
_entity.id
_entity.type
_entity.pdbx_description
1 polymer ?
#
loop_
_entity_poly.entity_id
_entity_poly.type
_entity_poly.pdbx_seq_one_letter_code
_entity_poly.pdbx_strand_id
1 'polypeptide(L)' 'MPKEILTDNGSEFTGNVLNAWAHDRGVEHVFTDPGCPTQNGYIESFNGKLRDECLNQNWFSNLC' A
#
# COMPACT_ATOMS: atom_id res chain seq x y z
N MET A 1 -0.17 10.71 -14.49
CA MET A 1 -0.15 10.49 -13.03
C MET A 1 -1.50 9.91 -12.62
N PRO A 2 -1.60 9.11 -11.55
CA PRO A 2 -2.89 8.64 -11.06
C PRO A 2 -3.77 9.83 -10.69
N LYS A 3 -5.09 9.66 -10.76
CA LYS A 3 -6.03 10.70 -10.31
C LYS A 3 -6.19 10.67 -8.80
N GLU A 4 -6.16 9.48 -8.23
CA GLU A 4 -6.32 9.21 -6.81
C GLU A 4 -5.35 8.12 -6.36
N ILE A 5 -5.00 8.13 -5.08
CA ILE A 5 -4.29 7.07 -4.38
C ILE A 5 -5.09 6.74 -3.13
N LEU A 6 -5.41 5.45 -2.98
CA LEU A 6 -6.06 4.89 -1.79
C LEU A 6 -5.01 4.27 -0.88
N THR A 7 -4.97 4.68 0.38
CA THR A 7 -4.09 4.11 1.41
C THR A 7 -4.89 3.72 2.66
N ASP A 8 -4.32 2.85 3.49
CA ASP A 8 -4.87 2.64 4.83
C ASP A 8 -4.49 3.79 5.77
N ASN A 9 -5.04 3.76 6.99
CA ASN A 9 -4.75 4.78 8.01
C ASN A 9 -3.39 4.57 8.71
N GLY A 10 -2.45 3.86 8.06
CA GLY A 10 -1.10 3.62 8.55
C GLY A 10 -0.34 4.92 8.83
N SER A 11 0.51 4.88 9.85
CA SER A 11 1.33 6.04 10.22
C SER A 11 2.30 6.46 9.10
N GLU A 12 2.66 5.54 8.21
CA GLU A 12 3.47 5.82 7.04
C GLU A 12 2.75 6.67 5.98
N PHE A 13 1.41 6.60 5.90
CA PHE A 13 0.61 7.31 4.91
C PHE A 13 -0.02 8.59 5.46
N THR A 14 -0.14 8.72 6.77
CA THR A 14 -0.69 9.93 7.42
C THR A 14 0.32 11.08 7.53
N GLY A 15 1.56 10.91 7.07
CA GLY A 15 2.60 11.92 7.12
C GLY A 15 2.38 13.09 6.14
N ASN A 16 2.79 14.29 6.56
CA ASN A 16 2.68 15.52 5.75
C ASN A 16 3.44 15.46 4.42
N VAL A 17 4.49 14.63 4.33
CA VAL A 17 5.32 14.50 3.12
C VAL A 17 4.53 13.92 1.96
N LEU A 18 3.75 12.86 2.21
CA LEU A 18 2.94 12.22 1.18
C LEU A 18 1.81 13.15 0.72
N ASN A 19 1.16 13.84 1.65
CA ASN A 19 0.12 14.81 1.34
C ASN A 19 0.66 16.00 0.51
N ALA A 20 1.85 16.51 0.85
CA ALA A 20 2.48 17.59 0.10
C ALA A 20 2.84 17.15 -1.33
N TRP A 21 3.36 15.92 -1.49
CA TRP A 21 3.62 15.35 -2.81
C TRP A 21 2.34 15.16 -3.62
N ALA A 22 1.27 14.63 -3.01
CA ALA A 22 0.00 14.41 -3.68
C ALA A 22 -0.61 15.74 -4.15
N HIS A 23 -0.57 16.77 -3.31
CA HIS A 23 -1.02 18.12 -3.64
C HIS A 23 -0.22 18.75 -4.79
N ASP A 24 1.11 18.70 -4.75
CA ASP A 24 1.99 19.19 -5.83
C ASP A 24 1.66 18.53 -7.19
N ARG A 25 1.30 17.26 -7.16
CA ARG A 25 1.00 16.47 -8.36
C ARG A 25 -0.46 16.51 -8.79
N GLY A 26 -1.33 17.19 -8.04
CA GLY A 26 -2.77 17.19 -8.28
C GLY A 26 -3.41 15.80 -8.16
N VAL A 27 -2.84 14.96 -7.29
CA VAL A 27 -3.31 13.60 -6.98
C VAL A 27 -4.15 13.66 -5.71
N GLU A 28 -5.34 13.09 -5.74
CA GLU A 28 -6.18 12.96 -4.55
C GLU A 28 -5.68 11.83 -3.66
N HIS A 29 -5.46 12.10 -2.37
CA HIS A 29 -5.06 11.08 -1.41
C HIS A 29 -6.26 10.70 -0.53
N VAL A 30 -6.73 9.47 -0.68
CA VAL A 30 -7.95 8.94 -0.05
C VAL A 30 -7.56 7.84 0.93
N PHE A 31 -8.22 7.81 2.10
CA PHE A 31 -8.04 6.77 3.09
C PHE A 31 -9.15 5.74 3.02
N THR A 32 -8.83 4.47 3.28
CA THR A 32 -9.84 3.41 3.46
C THR A 32 -10.74 3.70 4.65
N ASP A 33 -12.02 3.35 4.56
CA ASP A 33 -12.94 3.48 5.69
C ASP A 33 -12.52 2.53 6.83
N PRO A 34 -12.50 3.03 8.08
CA PRO A 34 -12.17 2.21 9.23
C PRO A 34 -13.17 1.07 9.36
N GLY A 35 -12.66 -0.17 9.40
CA GLY A 35 -13.48 -1.37 9.53
C GLY A 35 -14.01 -1.94 8.21
N CYS A 36 -13.60 -1.40 7.05
CA CYS A 36 -13.93 -1.94 5.73
C CYS A 36 -12.69 -2.59 5.07
N PRO A 37 -12.30 -3.82 5.47
CA PRO A 37 -11.09 -4.46 4.97
C PRO A 37 -11.13 -4.75 3.46
N THR A 38 -12.33 -4.83 2.88
CA THR A 38 -12.50 -5.13 1.46
C THR A 38 -12.00 -4.02 0.53
N GLN A 39 -11.93 -2.76 0.99
CA GLN A 39 -11.38 -1.65 0.21
C GLN A 39 -9.88 -1.84 -0.10
N ASN A 40 -9.15 -2.58 0.73
CA ASN A 40 -7.74 -2.87 0.52
C ASN A 40 -7.49 -4.24 -0.16
N GLY A 41 -8.55 -5.00 -0.45
CA GLY A 41 -8.44 -6.40 -0.86
C GLY A 41 -7.61 -6.62 -2.13
N TYR A 42 -7.54 -5.64 -3.03
CA TYR A 42 -6.70 -5.71 -4.22
C TYR A 42 -5.20 -5.70 -3.88
N ILE A 43 -4.74 -4.74 -3.05
CA ILE A 43 -3.31 -4.63 -2.72
C ILE A 43 -2.88 -5.79 -1.81
N GLU A 44 -3.76 -6.26 -0.91
CA GLU A 44 -3.48 -7.43 -0.09
C GLU A 44 -3.33 -8.69 -0.95
N SER A 45 -4.22 -8.90 -1.92
CA SER A 45 -4.11 -10.01 -2.87
C SER A 45 -2.84 -9.92 -3.72
N PHE A 46 -2.48 -8.72 -4.17
CA PHE A 46 -1.23 -8.49 -4.90
C PHE A 46 -0.01 -8.81 -4.05
N ASN A 47 0.05 -8.30 -2.81
CA ASN A 47 1.14 -8.54 -1.88
C ASN A 47 1.30 -10.03 -1.53
N GLY A 48 0.17 -10.73 -1.35
CA GLY A 48 0.16 -12.18 -1.15
C GLY A 48 0.75 -12.93 -2.35
N LYS A 49 0.26 -12.64 -3.56
CA LYS A 49 0.79 -13.24 -4.80
C LYS A 49 2.26 -12.93 -5.01
N LEU A 50 2.69 -11.69 -4.80
CA LEU A 50 4.10 -11.30 -4.92
C LEU A 50 4.97 -12.10 -3.94
N ARG A 51 4.48 -12.29 -2.71
CA ARG A 51 5.18 -13.09 -1.71
C ARG A 51 5.30 -14.54 -2.16
N ASP A 52 4.23 -15.16 -2.61
CA ASP A 52 4.22 -16.57 -3.01
C ASP A 52 5.03 -16.82 -4.29
N GLU A 53 4.88 -15.95 -5.30
CA GLU A 53 5.47 -16.14 -6.62
C GLU A 53 6.91 -15.61 -6.73
N CYS A 54 7.36 -14.70 -5.85
CA CYS A 54 8.71 -14.11 -6.00
C CYS A 54 9.59 -14.28 -4.76
N LEU A 55 9.02 -14.13 -3.56
CA LEU A 55 9.82 -14.10 -2.33
C LEU A 55 9.95 -15.49 -1.69
N ASN A 56 8.89 -16.30 -1.75
CA ASN A 56 8.85 -17.65 -1.19
C ASN A 56 9.46 -18.72 -2.12
N GLN A 57 9.76 -18.38 -3.38
CA GLN A 57 10.40 -19.32 -4.32
C GLN A 57 11.85 -19.65 -3.93
N ASN A 58 12.51 -18.79 -3.15
CA ASN A 58 13.84 -19.06 -2.61
C ASN A 58 13.72 -19.23 -1.10
N TRP A 59 13.93 -20.45 -0.60
CA TRP A 59 14.08 -20.68 0.83
C TRP A 59 15.35 -19.96 1.29
N PHE A 60 15.22 -18.78 1.89
CA PHE A 60 16.35 -18.08 2.50
C PHE A 60 16.74 -18.84 3.78
N SER A 61 17.53 -19.91 3.64
CA SER A 61 17.99 -20.76 4.76
C SER A 61 18.92 -20.04 5.75
N ASN A 62 19.26 -18.76 5.52
CA ASN A 62 20.30 -18.04 6.25
C ASN A 62 19.86 -16.68 6.79
N LEU A 63 18.65 -16.59 7.36
CA LEU A 63 18.35 -15.52 8.32
C LEU A 63 18.43 -16.12 9.73
N CYS A 64 19.67 -16.36 10.18
CA CYS A 64 19.97 -16.50 11.62
C CYS A 64 19.94 -15.12 12.28
#